data_AF-A0A1H3SF87-F1
#
_entry.id   AF-A0A1H3SF87-F1
#
_cell.length_a   1.000
_cell.length_b   1.000
_cell.length_c   1.000
_cell.angle_alpha   90.00
_cell.angle_beta   90.00
_cell.angle_gamma   90.00
#
_symmetry.space_group_name_H-M   'P 1'
#
loop_
_entity.id
_entity.type
_entity.pdbx_description
1 polymer ?
#
loop_
_entity_poly.entity_id
_entity_poly.type
_entity_poly.pdbx_seq_one_letter_code
_entity_poly.pdbx_strand_id
1 'polypeptide(L)'
;MTATFTLSDVRRYLATLVALTLSATALSSCSGDEADPLPVRVVAMIEDDAAADPSPVEEHIRALPGVGEVSFRSKADSFADLKKSLADTPEALAGGTADNTPATVSAKVKEPALAEALELAIGTFDGVLDTTLGPDDRDVDTLATIGVVVRLAETSTAEQRAAIERAIRALPRVEDLSFETAEQTRDRLRDRCRDRGELTTAFDRVAVRDIAASFRFIVKSGDESMAPLSAVMKLEGFGTMRFVPSEVVTA
;
A
#
# COMPACT_ATOMS: atom_id res chain seq x y z
N MET A 1 51.10 -62.81 26.06
CA MET A 1 51.77 -61.52 26.27
C MET A 1 50.70 -60.43 26.32
N THR A 2 50.83 -59.55 27.29
CA THR A 2 49.83 -58.67 27.88
C THR A 2 49.30 -57.62 26.90
N ALA A 3 47.97 -57.46 26.87
CA ALA A 3 47.29 -56.37 26.15
C ALA A 3 47.32 -55.09 27.01
N THR A 4 47.71 -53.98 26.40
CA THR A 4 47.56 -52.64 26.98
C THR A 4 47.28 -51.68 25.82
N PHE A 5 46.00 -51.44 25.54
CA PHE A 5 45.56 -50.36 24.64
C PHE A 5 45.19 -49.16 25.50
N THR A 6 45.92 -48.07 25.26
CA THR A 6 45.80 -46.76 25.91
C THR A 6 44.81 -45.87 25.17
N LEU A 7 44.23 -44.93 25.91
CA LEU A 7 43.23 -43.94 25.50
C LEU A 7 43.39 -43.38 24.07
N SER A 8 42.35 -43.67 23.29
CA SER A 8 41.56 -42.73 22.48
C SER A 8 42.27 -41.88 21.42
N ASP A 9 42.19 -42.37 20.18
CA ASP A 9 41.23 -41.91 19.15
C ASP A 9 40.95 -40.41 18.90
N VAL A 10 41.62 -39.47 19.58
CA VAL A 10 41.29 -38.04 19.45
C VAL A 10 42.21 -37.32 18.45
N ARG A 11 43.35 -37.93 18.07
CA ARG A 11 44.41 -37.20 17.33
C ARG A 11 44.51 -37.48 15.83
N ARG A 12 43.77 -38.45 15.28
CA ARG A 12 43.77 -38.74 13.83
C ARG A 12 42.62 -38.12 13.05
N TYR A 13 41.67 -37.47 13.72
CA TYR A 13 40.55 -36.77 13.06
C TYR A 13 40.80 -35.27 12.81
N LEU A 14 41.92 -34.71 13.27
CA LEU A 14 42.16 -33.26 13.25
C LEU A 14 43.08 -32.75 12.13
N ALA A 15 43.64 -33.63 11.29
CA ALA A 15 44.54 -33.23 10.21
C ALA A 15 43.88 -33.25 8.81
N THR A 16 42.67 -33.79 8.69
CA THR A 16 41.92 -33.91 7.42
C THR A 16 40.68 -33.02 7.35
N LEU A 17 40.58 -32.04 8.25
CA LEU A 17 39.43 -31.11 8.37
C LEU A 17 39.80 -29.64 8.08
N VAL A 18 41.05 -29.36 7.68
CA VAL A 18 41.53 -27.98 7.41
C VAL A 18 41.83 -27.73 5.92
N ALA A 19 41.85 -28.78 5.08
CA ALA A 19 42.13 -28.65 3.65
C ALA A 19 40.88 -28.70 2.74
N LEU A 20 39.67 -28.75 3.33
CA LEU A 20 38.40 -28.80 2.61
C LEU A 20 37.40 -27.73 3.08
N THR A 21 37.92 -26.60 3.59
CA THR A 21 37.14 -25.42 4.00
C THR A 21 37.47 -24.18 3.15
N LEU A 22 37.97 -24.37 1.93
CA LEU A 22 38.33 -23.27 1.01
C LEU A 22 37.60 -23.30 -0.34
N SER A 23 36.52 -24.07 -0.49
CA SER A 23 35.82 -24.20 -1.78
C SER A 23 34.29 -24.15 -1.69
N ALA A 24 33.71 -23.57 -0.63
CA ALA A 24 32.25 -23.52 -0.46
C ALA A 24 31.70 -22.19 0.09
N THR A 25 32.31 -21.05 -0.26
CA THR A 25 31.72 -19.72 -0.04
C THR A 25 31.85 -18.85 -1.29
N ALA A 26 31.26 -19.32 -2.39
CA ALA A 26 31.01 -18.51 -3.58
C ALA A 26 29.65 -18.86 -4.18
N LEU A 27 28.67 -19.14 -3.32
CA LEU A 27 27.26 -19.17 -3.69
C LEU A 27 26.57 -17.99 -3.03
N SER A 28 26.13 -17.07 -3.88
CA SER A 28 24.99 -16.18 -3.63
C SER A 28 25.17 -15.11 -2.55
N SER A 29 26.11 -14.17 -2.76
CA SER A 29 25.76 -12.77 -2.48
C SER A 29 25.14 -12.20 -3.76
N CYS A 30 23.96 -12.71 -4.11
CA CYS A 30 22.97 -11.89 -4.77
C CYS A 30 22.52 -10.87 -3.71
N SER A 31 23.36 -9.89 -3.42
CA SER A 31 22.88 -8.57 -3.00
C SER A 31 22.27 -7.96 -4.25
N GLY A 32 21.18 -8.60 -4.72
CA GLY A 32 20.21 -7.89 -5.51
C GLY A 32 19.80 -6.75 -4.61
N ASP A 33 20.07 -5.56 -5.10
CA ASP A 33 19.61 -4.31 -4.51
C ASP A 33 18.10 -4.48 -4.36
N GLU A 34 17.68 -4.94 -3.17
CA GLU A 34 16.28 -5.19 -2.85
C GLU A 34 15.73 -3.79 -2.70
N ALA A 35 15.25 -3.25 -3.82
CA ALA A 35 14.84 -1.86 -3.92
C ALA A 35 13.91 -1.57 -2.75
N ASP A 36 14.30 -0.59 -1.92
CA ASP A 36 13.54 -0.21 -0.74
C ASP A 36 12.05 -0.07 -1.13
N PRO A 37 11.13 -0.75 -0.42
CA PRO A 37 9.72 -0.70 -0.75
C PRO A 37 9.27 0.75 -0.82
N LEU A 38 8.38 1.05 -1.76
CA LEU A 38 7.92 2.43 -1.90
C LEU A 38 7.26 2.88 -0.60
N PRO A 39 7.52 4.13 -0.18
CA PRO A 39 6.82 4.68 0.96
C PRO A 39 5.37 4.83 0.54
N VAL A 40 4.47 4.35 1.38
CA VAL A 40 3.05 4.60 1.20
C VAL A 40 2.68 5.84 2.00
N ARG A 41 1.76 6.63 1.47
CA ARG A 41 1.12 7.69 2.24
C ARG A 41 -0.39 7.53 2.25
N VAL A 42 -0.99 7.92 3.37
CA VAL A 42 -2.42 8.24 3.46
C VAL A 42 -2.55 9.74 3.34
N VAL A 43 -3.43 10.22 2.48
CA VAL A 43 -3.80 11.63 2.39
C VAL A 43 -5.26 11.76 2.82
N ALA A 44 -5.49 12.46 3.93
CA ALA A 44 -6.81 12.81 4.42
C ALA A 44 -7.21 14.18 3.83
N MET A 45 -8.35 14.25 3.18
CA MET A 45 -9.02 15.49 2.82
C MET A 45 -9.77 16.01 4.04
N ILE A 46 -9.58 17.28 4.38
CA ILE A 46 -10.09 17.88 5.61
C ILE A 46 -11.32 18.73 5.32
N GLU A 47 -12.32 18.64 6.20
CA GLU A 47 -13.51 19.50 6.16
C GLU A 47 -13.15 20.98 6.34
N ASP A 48 -13.98 21.89 5.83
CA ASP A 48 -13.65 23.33 5.79
C ASP A 48 -13.50 23.97 7.17
N ASP A 49 -14.25 23.50 8.16
CA ASP A 49 -14.18 23.95 9.55
C ASP A 49 -12.92 23.42 10.24
N ALA A 50 -12.61 22.13 10.06
CA ALA A 50 -11.39 21.51 10.56
C ALA A 50 -10.13 22.08 9.88
N ALA A 51 -10.22 22.53 8.64
CA ALA A 51 -9.11 23.18 7.94
C ALA A 51 -8.69 24.53 8.55
N ALA A 52 -9.56 25.18 9.34
CA ALA A 52 -9.21 26.41 10.05
C ALA A 52 -8.27 26.18 11.25
N ASP A 53 -8.32 24.99 11.85
CA ASP A 53 -7.40 24.51 12.88
C ASP A 53 -7.16 23.00 12.69
N PRO A 54 -6.18 22.61 11.84
CA PRO A 54 -5.94 21.19 11.51
C PRO A 54 -5.24 20.42 12.64
N SER A 55 -4.80 21.10 13.70
CA SER A 55 -3.97 20.52 14.77
C SER A 55 -4.61 19.28 15.41
N PRO A 56 -5.91 19.25 15.74
CA PRO A 56 -6.54 18.05 16.33
C PRO A 56 -6.49 16.84 15.40
N VAL A 57 -6.72 17.04 14.10
CA VAL A 57 -6.66 15.95 13.12
C VAL A 57 -5.22 15.45 12.96
N GLU A 58 -4.25 16.37 12.86
CA GLU A 58 -2.83 16.00 12.80
C GLU A 58 -2.36 15.22 14.04
N GLU A 59 -2.76 15.64 15.24
CA GLU A 59 -2.42 14.99 16.49
C GLU A 59 -3.01 13.58 16.57
N HIS A 60 -4.28 13.40 16.19
CA HIS A 60 -4.91 12.08 16.13
C HIS A 60 -4.22 11.15 15.13
N ILE A 61 -3.89 11.65 13.92
CA ILE A 61 -3.20 10.86 12.91
C ILE A 61 -1.80 10.48 13.40
N ARG A 62 -1.06 11.42 13.98
CA ARG A 62 0.31 11.20 14.48
C ARG A 62 0.37 10.21 15.65
N ALA A 63 -0.71 10.11 16.43
CA ALA A 63 -0.82 9.15 17.52
C ALA A 63 -0.93 7.70 17.04
N LEU A 64 -1.42 7.45 15.82
CA LEU A 64 -1.63 6.08 15.34
C LEU A 64 -0.32 5.30 15.18
N PRO A 65 -0.23 4.06 15.71
CA PRO A 65 0.87 3.15 15.43
C PRO A 65 1.04 2.92 13.92
N GLY A 66 2.28 2.98 13.44
CA GLY A 66 2.59 2.81 12.01
C GLY A 66 2.56 4.11 11.19
N VAL A 67 2.12 5.23 11.78
CA VAL A 67 2.26 6.57 11.17
C VAL A 67 3.66 7.14 11.43
N GLY A 68 4.24 7.73 10.39
CA GLY A 68 5.50 8.46 10.40
C GLY A 68 5.31 9.96 10.37
N GLU A 69 5.93 10.62 9.41
CA GLU A 69 5.79 12.07 9.21
C GLU A 69 4.35 12.42 8.84
N VAL A 70 3.82 13.47 9.47
CA VAL A 70 2.50 14.04 9.20
C VAL A 70 2.69 15.49 8.80
N SER A 71 2.08 15.90 7.69
CA SER A 71 2.14 17.27 7.17
C SER A 71 0.78 17.76 6.69
N PHE A 72 0.45 18.99 7.04
CA PHE A 72 -0.72 19.69 6.54
C PHE A 72 -0.40 20.50 5.29
N ARG A 73 -1.35 20.56 4.34
CA ARG A 73 -1.36 21.47 3.21
C ARG A 73 -2.68 22.23 3.17
N SER A 74 -2.59 23.55 3.06
CA SER A 74 -3.76 24.41 2.92
C SER A 74 -4.47 24.18 1.59
N LYS A 75 -5.73 24.64 1.48
CA LYS A 75 -6.46 24.64 0.19
C LYS A 75 -5.67 25.30 -0.94
N ALA A 76 -5.01 26.42 -0.64
CA ALA A 76 -4.23 27.17 -1.62
C ALA A 76 -2.99 26.39 -2.09
N ASP A 77 -2.28 25.73 -1.17
CA ASP A 77 -1.11 24.92 -1.50
C ASP A 77 -1.52 23.66 -2.28
N SER A 78 -2.57 22.96 -1.83
CA SER A 78 -3.13 21.81 -2.54
C SER A 78 -3.52 22.15 -3.98
N PHE A 79 -4.14 23.32 -4.20
CA PHE A 79 -4.52 23.77 -5.54
C PHE A 79 -3.31 24.17 -6.39
N ALA A 80 -2.28 24.76 -5.79
CA ALA A 80 -1.03 25.08 -6.48
C ALA A 80 -0.30 23.80 -6.95
N ASP A 81 -0.28 22.76 -6.11
CA ASP A 81 0.29 21.46 -6.46
C ASP A 81 -0.55 20.77 -7.55
N LEU A 82 -1.87 20.79 -7.45
CA LEU A 82 -2.77 20.26 -8.47
C LEU A 82 -2.55 20.93 -9.83
N LYS A 83 -2.37 22.25 -9.84
CA LYS A 83 -2.00 23.00 -11.06
C LYS A 83 -0.70 22.52 -11.66
N LYS A 84 0.30 22.26 -10.82
CA LYS A 84 1.61 21.77 -11.25
C LYS A 84 1.51 20.35 -11.82
N SER A 85 0.75 19.46 -11.19
CA SER A 85 0.58 18.08 -11.67
C SER A 85 -0.23 17.99 -12.97
N LEU A 86 -1.07 19.00 -13.25
CA LEU A 86 -1.90 19.08 -14.47
C LEU A 86 -1.37 20.12 -15.46
N ALA A 87 -0.08 20.46 -15.38
CA ALA A 87 0.52 21.45 -16.27
C ALA A 87 0.41 21.06 -17.76
N ASP A 88 0.45 19.76 -18.06
CA ASP A 88 0.31 19.21 -19.41
C ASP A 88 -1.15 19.03 -19.87
N THR A 89 -2.12 19.21 -18.97
CA THR A 89 -3.56 19.03 -19.21
C THR A 89 -4.36 20.14 -18.51
N PRO A 90 -4.10 21.43 -18.80
CA PRO A 90 -4.72 22.54 -18.09
C PRO A 90 -6.25 22.59 -18.20
N GLU A 91 -6.83 22.00 -19.25
CA GLU A 91 -8.27 21.84 -19.40
C GLU A 91 -8.90 20.98 -18.30
N ALA A 92 -8.15 20.08 -17.66
CA ALA A 92 -8.60 19.29 -16.52
C ALA A 92 -8.85 20.16 -15.27
N LEU A 93 -8.29 21.38 -15.25
CA LEU A 93 -8.52 22.37 -14.19
C LEU A 93 -9.73 23.28 -14.50
N ALA A 94 -10.47 23.04 -15.58
CA ALA A 94 -11.62 23.87 -15.93
C ALA A 94 -12.65 23.85 -14.79
N GLY A 95 -12.86 25.02 -14.16
CA GLY A 95 -13.74 25.17 -13.00
C GLY A 95 -13.09 24.85 -11.64
N GLY A 96 -11.84 24.41 -11.61
CA GLY A 96 -11.06 24.24 -10.38
C GLY A 96 -10.59 25.59 -9.82
N THR A 97 -10.74 25.77 -8.51
CA THR A 97 -10.26 26.94 -7.75
C THR A 97 -9.63 26.47 -6.43
N ALA A 98 -8.94 27.37 -5.73
CA ALA A 98 -8.47 27.04 -4.38
C ALA A 98 -9.67 26.75 -3.45
N ASP A 99 -10.77 27.48 -3.59
CA ASP A 99 -11.93 27.35 -2.71
C ASP A 99 -12.60 25.97 -2.79
N ASN A 100 -12.59 25.35 -3.98
CA ASN A 100 -13.16 24.01 -4.20
C ASN A 100 -12.13 22.88 -4.12
N THR A 101 -10.88 23.18 -3.75
CA THR A 101 -9.86 22.17 -3.46
C THR A 101 -9.79 21.97 -1.94
N PRO A 102 -9.93 20.75 -1.41
CA PRO A 102 -9.84 20.53 0.03
C PRO A 102 -8.42 20.76 0.56
N ALA A 103 -8.32 21.19 1.81
CA ALA A 103 -7.08 21.11 2.56
C ALA A 103 -6.75 19.63 2.82
N THR A 104 -5.47 19.30 3.00
CA THR A 104 -5.08 17.90 3.20
C THR A 104 -4.14 17.73 4.38
N VAL A 105 -4.24 16.59 5.06
CA VAL A 105 -3.21 16.08 5.97
C VAL A 105 -2.64 14.81 5.36
N SER A 106 -1.35 14.81 5.07
CA SER A 106 -0.62 13.65 4.55
C SER A 106 0.14 12.95 5.66
N ALA A 107 0.09 11.63 5.70
CA ALA A 107 0.77 10.80 6.68
C ALA A 107 1.58 9.71 5.96
N LYS A 108 2.90 9.68 6.19
CA LYS A 108 3.76 8.58 5.73
C LYS A 108 3.50 7.33 6.55
N VAL A 109 3.34 6.20 5.89
CA VAL A 109 3.14 4.91 6.52
C VAL A 109 4.49 4.20 6.68
N LYS A 110 4.84 3.84 7.91
CA LYS A 110 6.10 3.14 8.23
C LYS A 110 6.13 1.70 7.72
N GLU A 111 4.96 1.06 7.68
CA GLU A 111 4.80 -0.36 7.32
C GLU A 111 3.70 -0.49 6.25
N PRO A 112 4.03 -0.73 4.98
CA PRO A 112 3.06 -0.80 3.89
C PRO A 112 1.88 -1.75 4.16
N ALA A 113 2.12 -2.87 4.87
CA ALA A 113 1.07 -3.82 5.23
C ALA A 113 -0.08 -3.19 6.06
N LEU A 114 0.19 -2.13 6.84
CA LEU A 114 -0.79 -1.42 7.67
C LEU A 114 -1.51 -0.28 6.93
N ALA A 115 -1.07 0.07 5.72
CA ALA A 115 -1.45 1.28 5.03
C ALA A 115 -2.96 1.42 4.78
N GLU A 116 -3.60 0.32 4.36
CA GLU A 116 -5.05 0.30 4.10
C GLU A 116 -5.87 0.38 5.41
N ALA A 117 -5.40 -0.25 6.49
CA ALA A 117 -6.06 -0.13 7.79
C ALA A 117 -5.95 1.30 8.35
N LEU A 118 -4.80 1.94 8.15
CA LEU A 118 -4.57 3.34 8.50
C LEU A 118 -5.47 4.28 7.67
N GLU A 119 -5.56 4.10 6.35
CA GLU A 119 -6.46 4.87 5.48
C GLU A 119 -7.89 4.84 6.03
N LEU A 120 -8.43 3.63 6.23
CA LEU A 120 -9.81 3.45 6.70
C LEU A 120 -10.01 4.01 8.11
N ALA A 121 -9.07 3.79 9.04
CA ALA A 121 -9.17 4.31 10.40
C ALA A 121 -9.14 5.84 10.43
N ILE A 122 -8.23 6.47 9.68
CA ILE A 122 -8.11 7.93 9.57
C ILE A 122 -9.39 8.52 8.97
N GLY A 123 -10.01 7.85 8.01
CA GLY A 123 -11.29 8.27 7.42
C GLY A 123 -12.46 8.32 8.41
N THR A 124 -12.30 7.77 9.63
CA THR A 124 -13.33 7.84 10.69
C THR A 124 -13.14 9.00 11.66
N PHE A 125 -12.09 9.81 11.50
CA PHE A 125 -11.81 10.91 12.41
C PHE A 125 -12.72 12.11 12.12
N ASP A 126 -13.19 12.77 13.18
CA ASP A 126 -13.94 14.03 13.06
C ASP A 126 -13.09 15.07 12.31
N GLY A 127 -13.69 15.77 11.34
CA GLY A 127 -13.01 16.74 10.49
C GLY A 127 -12.33 16.14 9.24
N VAL A 128 -12.38 14.82 9.04
CA VAL A 128 -11.90 14.16 7.82
C VAL A 128 -13.06 13.91 6.87
N LEU A 129 -12.98 14.49 5.67
CA LEU A 129 -13.97 14.37 4.61
C LEU A 129 -13.83 13.06 3.82
N ASP A 130 -12.61 12.72 3.43
CA ASP A 130 -12.27 11.51 2.68
C ASP A 130 -10.79 11.16 2.87
N THR A 131 -10.40 9.94 2.51
CA THR A 131 -9.00 9.51 2.51
C THR A 131 -8.62 8.86 1.19
N THR A 132 -7.36 9.03 0.81
CA THR A 132 -6.78 8.30 -0.29
C THR A 132 -5.47 7.66 0.12
N LEU A 133 -5.28 6.44 -0.34
CA LEU A 133 -4.00 5.75 -0.30
C LEU A 133 -3.26 5.92 -1.62
N GLY A 134 -1.96 6.17 -1.54
CA GLY A 134 -1.12 6.24 -2.73
C GLY A 134 0.36 6.07 -2.40
N PRO A 135 1.19 5.91 -3.44
CA PRO A 135 2.64 6.01 -3.28
C PRO A 135 2.99 7.43 -2.82
N ASP A 136 4.12 7.55 -2.13
CA ASP A 136 4.73 8.86 -1.88
C ASP A 136 5.15 9.53 -3.21
N ASP A 137 5.63 10.78 -3.19
CA ASP A 137 5.96 11.60 -4.37
C ASP A 137 7.11 11.03 -5.24
N ARG A 138 7.53 9.78 -5.02
CA ARG A 138 8.42 9.05 -5.91
C ARG A 138 7.68 8.65 -7.18
N ASP A 139 8.41 8.68 -8.29
CA ASP A 139 7.91 8.34 -9.60
C ASP A 139 7.50 6.85 -9.65
N VAL A 140 6.19 6.59 -9.75
CA VAL A 140 5.59 5.25 -9.82
C VAL A 140 6.11 4.48 -11.03
N ASP A 141 6.55 5.20 -12.07
CA ASP A 141 7.08 4.62 -13.31
C ASP A 141 8.45 3.96 -13.11
N THR A 142 9.11 4.21 -11.97
CA THR A 142 10.39 3.57 -11.63
C THR A 142 10.24 2.17 -11.03
N LEU A 143 9.02 1.73 -10.73
CA LEU A 143 8.81 0.42 -10.12
C LEU A 143 8.81 -0.69 -11.13
N ALA A 144 9.40 -1.84 -10.79
CA ALA A 144 9.29 -3.07 -11.58
C ALA A 144 7.88 -3.70 -11.44
N THR A 145 7.22 -3.51 -10.30
CA THR A 145 5.89 -4.07 -9.99
C THR A 145 5.07 -3.09 -9.17
N ILE A 146 3.79 -2.98 -9.49
CA ILE A 146 2.83 -2.11 -8.79
C ILE A 146 1.64 -2.97 -8.36
N GLY A 147 1.22 -2.82 -7.10
CA GLY A 147 -0.04 -3.36 -6.62
C GLY A 147 -1.21 -2.46 -7.06
N VAL A 148 -2.29 -3.07 -7.52
CA VAL A 148 -3.52 -2.36 -7.92
C VAL A 148 -4.68 -2.88 -7.09
N VAL A 149 -5.42 -1.95 -6.49
CA VAL A 149 -6.67 -2.23 -5.77
C VAL A 149 -7.81 -1.52 -6.50
N VAL A 150 -8.73 -2.30 -7.06
CA VAL A 150 -9.95 -1.80 -7.70
C VAL A 150 -11.11 -1.99 -6.73
N ARG A 151 -11.55 -0.90 -6.09
CA ARG A 151 -12.73 -0.87 -5.23
C ARG A 151 -13.99 -0.77 -6.07
N LEU A 152 -14.95 -1.63 -5.80
CA LEU A 152 -16.25 -1.60 -6.47
C LEU A 152 -17.13 -0.51 -5.85
N ALA A 153 -18.06 0.02 -6.64
CA ALA A 153 -19.14 0.84 -6.13
C ALA A 153 -20.01 0.03 -5.16
N GLU A 154 -20.55 0.67 -4.13
CA GLU A 154 -21.39 0.02 -3.10
C GLU A 154 -22.59 -0.74 -3.72
N THR A 155 -23.13 -0.21 -4.81
CA THR A 155 -24.29 -0.76 -5.52
C THR A 155 -23.93 -1.75 -6.64
N SER A 156 -22.66 -2.21 -6.72
CA SER A 156 -22.21 -3.08 -7.79
C SER A 156 -22.93 -4.44 -7.79
N THR A 157 -23.45 -4.86 -8.94
CA THR A 157 -24.08 -6.18 -9.08
C THR A 157 -23.06 -7.29 -9.33
N ALA A 158 -23.50 -8.55 -9.23
CA ALA A 158 -22.65 -9.70 -9.54
C ALA A 158 -22.18 -9.70 -11.01
N GLU A 159 -23.03 -9.26 -11.94
CA GLU A 159 -22.72 -9.15 -13.37
C GLU A 159 -21.70 -8.06 -13.64
N GLN A 160 -21.85 -6.89 -13.01
CA GLN A 160 -20.89 -5.77 -13.10
C GLN A 160 -19.52 -6.18 -12.55
N ARG A 161 -19.50 -6.81 -11.37
CA ARG A 161 -18.29 -7.40 -10.79
C ARG A 161 -17.62 -8.39 -11.75
N ALA A 162 -18.37 -9.30 -12.36
CA ALA A 162 -17.84 -10.28 -13.31
C ALA A 162 -17.32 -9.62 -14.62
N ALA A 163 -17.91 -8.49 -15.03
CA ALA A 163 -17.40 -7.70 -16.16
C ALA A 163 -16.05 -7.05 -15.82
N ILE A 164 -15.93 -6.47 -14.63
CA ILE A 164 -14.68 -5.89 -14.13
C ILE A 164 -13.59 -6.96 -14.03
N GLU A 165 -13.90 -8.13 -13.45
CA GLU A 165 -12.94 -9.24 -13.35
C GLU A 165 -12.43 -9.68 -14.72
N ARG A 166 -13.32 -9.87 -15.70
CA ARG A 166 -12.93 -10.23 -17.07
C ARG A 166 -12.04 -9.18 -17.72
N ALA A 167 -12.35 -7.90 -17.51
CA ALA A 167 -11.53 -6.82 -18.02
C ALA A 167 -10.15 -6.80 -17.38
N ILE A 168 -10.03 -7.00 -16.07
CA ILE A 168 -8.74 -7.10 -15.36
C ILE A 168 -7.95 -8.31 -15.86
N ARG A 169 -8.56 -9.48 -16.01
CA ARG A 169 -7.90 -10.69 -16.55
C ARG A 169 -7.41 -10.54 -17.99
N ALA A 170 -8.01 -9.62 -18.75
CA ALA A 170 -7.60 -9.33 -20.13
C ALA A 170 -6.43 -8.32 -20.20
N LEU A 171 -6.07 -7.68 -19.09
CA LEU A 171 -4.91 -6.80 -19.03
C LEU A 171 -3.62 -7.62 -19.19
N PRO A 172 -2.62 -7.11 -19.92
CA PRO A 172 -1.33 -7.76 -20.00
C PRO A 172 -0.63 -7.76 -18.63
N ARG A 173 0.09 -8.85 -18.32
CA ARG A 173 0.99 -8.95 -17.15
C ARG A 173 0.31 -8.76 -15.78
N VAL A 174 -0.96 -9.12 -15.67
CA VAL A 174 -1.64 -9.24 -14.39
C VAL A 174 -1.24 -10.53 -13.69
N GLU A 175 -0.84 -10.40 -12.43
CA GLU A 175 -0.48 -11.50 -11.53
C GLU A 175 -1.31 -11.42 -10.26
N ASP A 176 -1.51 -12.57 -9.61
CA ASP A 176 -2.13 -12.68 -8.28
C ASP A 176 -3.50 -11.98 -8.14
N LEU A 177 -4.32 -12.05 -9.20
CA LEU A 177 -5.69 -11.51 -9.16
C LEU A 177 -6.54 -12.25 -8.12
N SER A 178 -6.97 -11.50 -7.10
CA SER A 178 -7.91 -11.94 -6.08
C SER A 178 -9.08 -10.97 -5.97
N PHE A 179 -10.18 -11.47 -5.40
CA PHE A 179 -11.35 -10.68 -5.03
C PHE A 179 -11.60 -10.84 -3.54
N GLU A 180 -11.82 -9.73 -2.84
CA GLU A 180 -12.18 -9.70 -1.43
C GLU A 180 -13.53 -8.98 -1.25
N THR A 181 -14.43 -9.58 -0.46
CA THR A 181 -15.62 -8.86 0.04
C THR A 181 -15.21 -7.82 1.09
N ALA A 182 -16.17 -6.98 1.49
CA ALA A 182 -15.98 -6.03 2.58
C ALA A 182 -15.59 -6.73 3.90
N GLU A 183 -16.24 -7.86 4.21
CA GLU A 183 -15.96 -8.67 5.40
C GLU A 183 -14.58 -9.31 5.35
N GLN A 184 -14.21 -9.92 4.21
CA GLN A 184 -12.89 -10.51 4.03
C GLN A 184 -11.78 -9.46 4.15
N THR A 185 -12.00 -8.27 3.56
CA THR A 185 -11.09 -7.12 3.70
C THR A 185 -10.97 -6.72 5.17
N ARG A 186 -12.09 -6.57 5.89
CA ARG A 186 -12.11 -6.22 7.32
C ARG A 186 -11.33 -7.23 8.16
N ASP A 187 -11.59 -8.52 7.96
CA ASP A 187 -10.95 -9.58 8.74
C ASP A 187 -9.44 -9.59 8.50
N ARG A 188 -8.99 -9.50 7.24
CA ARG A 188 -7.57 -9.41 6.89
C ARG A 188 -6.89 -8.19 7.53
N LEU A 189 -7.52 -7.02 7.46
CA LEU A 189 -6.96 -5.79 8.03
C LEU A 189 -6.93 -5.83 9.56
N ARG A 190 -7.96 -6.38 10.19
CA ARG A 190 -7.99 -6.58 11.64
C ARG A 190 -6.89 -7.52 12.10
N ASP A 191 -6.64 -8.59 11.36
CA ASP A 191 -5.54 -9.52 11.62
C ASP A 191 -4.17 -8.84 11.52
N ARG A 192 -3.96 -7.97 10.52
CA ARG A 192 -2.74 -7.16 10.42
C ARG A 192 -2.57 -6.16 11.58
N CYS A 193 -3.69 -5.70 12.14
CA CYS A 193 -3.68 -4.76 13.27
C CYS A 193 -3.60 -5.44 14.64
N ARG A 194 -3.62 -6.77 14.76
CA ARG A 194 -3.86 -7.50 16.01
C ARG A 194 -2.97 -7.08 17.19
N ASP A 195 -1.70 -6.78 16.92
CA ASP A 195 -0.70 -6.41 17.94
C ASP A 195 -0.43 -4.89 18.00
N ARG A 196 -1.34 -4.08 17.45
CA ARG A 196 -1.18 -2.63 17.30
C ARG A 196 -2.28 -1.88 18.06
N GLY A 197 -2.36 -2.06 19.37
CA GLY A 197 -3.51 -1.70 20.22
C GLY A 197 -4.32 -0.45 19.84
N GLU A 198 -3.68 0.72 19.73
CA GLU A 198 -4.38 1.97 19.35
C GLU A 198 -4.92 1.94 17.91
N LEU A 199 -4.15 1.39 16.96
CA LEU A 199 -4.60 1.19 15.59
C LEU A 199 -5.74 0.16 15.52
N THR A 200 -5.67 -0.93 16.29
CA THR A 200 -6.78 -1.91 16.40
C THR A 200 -8.04 -1.22 16.88
N THR A 201 -7.93 -0.38 17.91
CA THR A 201 -9.05 0.35 18.51
C THR A 201 -9.65 1.36 17.53
N ALA A 202 -8.81 2.07 16.76
CA ALA A 202 -9.27 3.00 15.74
C ALA A 202 -9.96 2.25 14.58
N PHE A 203 -9.35 1.16 14.08
CA PHE A 203 -9.90 0.37 12.99
C PHE A 203 -11.20 -0.35 13.37
N ASP A 204 -11.37 -0.77 14.63
CA ASP A 204 -12.61 -1.40 15.10
C ASP A 204 -13.83 -0.46 15.02
N ARG A 205 -13.63 0.86 14.84
CA ARG A 205 -14.70 1.85 14.58
C ARG A 205 -15.17 1.88 13.13
N VAL A 206 -14.38 1.36 12.19
CA VAL A 206 -14.72 1.29 10.77
C VAL A 206 -15.89 0.32 10.59
N ALA A 207 -17.02 0.79 10.08
CA ALA A 207 -18.14 -0.08 9.79
C ALA A 207 -17.86 -0.90 8.51
N VAL A 208 -18.32 -2.15 8.47
CA VAL A 208 -18.14 -3.03 7.29
C VAL A 208 -18.68 -2.38 6.01
N ARG A 209 -19.79 -1.65 6.10
CA ARG A 209 -20.40 -0.95 4.95
C ARG A 209 -19.49 0.14 4.35
N ASP A 210 -18.57 0.67 5.14
CA ASP A 210 -17.62 1.71 4.70
C ASP A 210 -16.37 1.07 4.04
N ILE A 211 -16.29 -0.27 4.03
CA ILE A 211 -15.22 -1.03 3.39
C ILE A 211 -15.76 -1.56 2.04
N ALA A 212 -15.20 -1.07 0.94
CA ALA A 212 -15.60 -1.53 -0.39
C ALA A 212 -15.07 -2.94 -0.67
N ALA A 213 -15.90 -3.79 -1.31
CA ALA A 213 -15.40 -4.99 -1.97
C ALA A 213 -14.40 -4.60 -3.06
N SER A 214 -13.35 -5.41 -3.26
CA SER A 214 -12.25 -5.03 -4.14
C SER A 214 -11.63 -6.20 -4.90
N PHE A 215 -11.16 -5.91 -6.11
CA PHE A 215 -10.18 -6.74 -6.79
C PHE A 215 -8.78 -6.25 -6.44
N ARG A 216 -7.86 -7.18 -6.23
CA ARG A 216 -6.45 -6.90 -5.93
C ARG A 216 -5.58 -7.70 -6.87
N PHE A 217 -4.56 -7.09 -7.44
CA PHE A 217 -3.64 -7.75 -8.34
C PHE A 217 -2.32 -6.98 -8.45
N ILE A 218 -1.30 -7.65 -8.99
CA ILE A 218 -0.01 -7.06 -9.29
C ILE A 218 0.06 -6.82 -10.80
N VAL A 219 0.62 -5.69 -11.20
CA VAL A 219 0.98 -5.40 -12.59
C VAL A 219 2.49 -5.22 -12.66
N LYS A 220 3.14 -5.94 -13.58
CA LYS A 220 4.56 -5.70 -13.91
C LYS A 220 4.69 -4.47 -14.79
N SER A 221 5.58 -3.56 -14.42
CA SER A 221 5.79 -2.35 -15.21
C SER A 221 6.41 -2.66 -16.57
N GLY A 222 6.15 -1.76 -17.51
CA GLY A 222 6.67 -1.74 -18.87
C GLY A 222 5.92 -0.66 -19.65
N ASP A 223 6.45 -0.27 -20.80
CA ASP A 223 6.02 0.89 -21.60
C ASP A 223 4.52 0.93 -22.00
N GLU A 224 3.75 -0.15 -21.74
CA GLU A 224 2.33 -0.28 -22.12
C GLU A 224 1.37 -0.56 -20.94
N SER A 225 1.84 -0.61 -19.69
CA SER A 225 1.05 -1.23 -18.60
C SER A 225 -0.16 -0.43 -18.11
N MET A 226 -0.20 0.89 -18.31
CA MET A 226 -1.19 1.75 -17.65
C MET A 226 -2.37 2.16 -18.55
N ALA A 227 -2.17 2.31 -19.86
CA ALA A 227 -3.25 2.73 -20.77
C ALA A 227 -4.47 1.79 -20.75
N PRO A 228 -4.32 0.46 -20.68
CA PRO A 228 -5.46 -0.47 -20.62
C PRO A 228 -6.30 -0.35 -19.33
N LEU A 229 -5.74 0.15 -18.22
CA LEU A 229 -6.47 0.31 -16.96
C LEU A 229 -7.61 1.33 -17.06
N SER A 230 -7.47 2.33 -17.94
CA SER A 230 -8.53 3.31 -18.21
C SER A 230 -9.82 2.69 -18.73
N ALA A 231 -9.75 1.50 -19.36
CA ALA A 231 -10.94 0.77 -19.81
C ALA A 231 -11.70 0.17 -18.62
N VAL A 232 -11.01 -0.29 -17.58
CA VAL A 232 -11.61 -0.82 -16.34
C VAL A 232 -12.36 0.29 -15.60
N MET A 233 -11.78 1.49 -15.54
CA MET A 233 -12.38 2.66 -14.86
C MET A 233 -13.70 3.13 -15.49
N LYS A 234 -13.98 2.74 -16.73
CA LYS A 234 -15.20 3.11 -17.46
C LYS A 234 -16.33 2.09 -17.31
N LEU A 235 -16.08 0.96 -16.64
CA LEU A 235 -17.08 -0.08 -16.45
C LEU A 235 -18.08 0.30 -15.37
N GLU A 236 -19.34 -0.08 -15.57
CA GLU A 236 -20.35 0.07 -14.52
C GLU A 236 -20.00 -0.76 -13.29
N GLY A 237 -20.30 -0.23 -12.10
CA GLY A 237 -19.95 -0.86 -10.82
C GLY A 237 -18.50 -0.63 -10.39
N PHE A 238 -17.67 0.05 -11.20
CA PHE A 238 -16.37 0.56 -10.78
C PHE A 238 -16.56 1.70 -9.77
N GLY A 239 -15.80 1.69 -8.67
CA GLY A 239 -15.75 2.77 -7.70
C GLY A 239 -14.47 3.58 -7.84
N THR A 240 -13.37 3.04 -7.33
CA THR A 240 -12.05 3.70 -7.37
C THR A 240 -10.94 2.70 -7.70
N MET A 241 -9.82 3.21 -8.21
CA MET A 241 -8.60 2.45 -8.44
C MET A 241 -7.48 3.11 -7.64
N ARG A 242 -6.75 2.31 -6.88
CA ARG A 242 -5.58 2.74 -6.12
C ARG A 242 -4.35 2.00 -6.62
N PHE A 243 -3.27 2.75 -6.81
CA PHE A 243 -1.94 2.20 -7.04
C PHE A 243 -1.21 2.20 -5.71
N VAL A 244 -0.67 1.06 -5.34
CA VAL A 244 -0.03 0.82 -4.04
C VAL A 244 1.22 -0.03 -4.25
N PRO A 245 2.16 -0.06 -3.29
CA PRO A 245 3.24 -1.04 -3.32
C PRO A 245 2.67 -2.46 -3.34
N SER A 246 3.37 -3.39 -4.01
CA SER A 246 2.89 -4.76 -4.17
C SER A 246 2.68 -5.46 -2.82
N GLU A 247 3.42 -5.08 -1.78
CA GLU A 247 3.30 -5.55 -0.39
C GLU A 247 1.95 -5.21 0.26
N VAL A 248 1.22 -4.23 -0.28
CA VAL A 248 -0.15 -3.94 0.18
C VAL A 248 -1.12 -5.00 -0.34
N VAL A 249 -0.87 -5.50 -1.55
CA VAL A 249 -1.70 -6.47 -2.27
C VAL A 249 -1.34 -7.91 -1.91
N THR A 250 -0.05 -8.20 -1.73
CA THR A 250 0.39 -9.53 -1.29
C THR A 250 0.08 -9.70 0.20
N ALA A 251 -0.60 -10.79 0.53
CA ALA A 251 -0.94 -11.19 1.89
C ALA A 251 -0.52 -12.65 2.09
#